data_AF-A0A9K3LNV0-F1
#
_entry.id   AF-A0A9K3LNV0-F1
#
_cell.length_a   1.000
_cell.length_b   1.000
_cell.length_c   1.000
_cell.angle_alpha   90.00
_cell.angle_beta   90.00
_cell.angle_gamma   90.00
#
_symmetry.space_group_name_H-M   'P 1'
#
loop_
_entity.id
_entity.type
_entity.pdbx_description
1 polymer ?
#
loop_
_entity_poly.entity_id
_entity_poly.type
_entity_poly.pdbx_seq_one_letter_code
_entity_poly.pdbx_strand_id
1 'polypeptide(L)'
;MKTAAASLLALAASASAFTSTQVPSRVATAVPAAMDDMVGSVDFRGMEFKWDPLKLSETYEPFLPWFRESELRHGRTAMLAVLGFIATDFVRLPGELYSFASIPKTTDAHDILVEKGPMVQLLLWIGLFDLIITAPACAATMKGEREPGDFGWTRFKPKDDASYKKKQESELMNGRLAMMAVGGIATQSIINGHGFPYI
;
A
#
# COMPACT_ATOMS: atom_id res chain seq x y z
N MET A 1 18.35 -10.62 -81.90
CA MET A 1 17.43 -11.36 -81.00
C MET A 1 17.49 -10.70 -79.62
N LYS A 2 16.61 -9.73 -79.37
CA LYS A 2 16.52 -8.91 -78.17
C LYS A 2 15.05 -8.90 -77.73
N THR A 3 14.52 -9.99 -77.17
CA THR A 3 13.15 -10.02 -76.58
C THR A 3 12.93 -11.37 -75.87
N ALA A 4 13.55 -11.59 -74.72
CA ALA A 4 13.22 -12.75 -73.86
C ALA A 4 13.46 -12.55 -72.35
N ALA A 5 13.84 -11.34 -71.91
CA ALA A 5 14.25 -11.11 -70.51
C ALA A 5 13.23 -10.31 -69.68
N ALA A 6 12.08 -9.89 -70.24
CA ALA A 6 11.19 -8.92 -69.60
C ALA A 6 9.96 -9.52 -68.90
N SER A 7 9.68 -10.82 -69.01
CA SER A 7 8.45 -11.44 -68.50
C SER A 7 8.61 -12.27 -67.23
N LEU A 8 9.82 -12.37 -66.66
CA LEU A 8 10.10 -13.16 -65.44
C LEU A 8 10.23 -12.33 -64.15
N LEU A 9 10.19 -10.99 -64.24
CA LEU A 9 10.27 -10.11 -63.05
C LEU A 9 8.90 -9.71 -62.46
N ALA A 10 7.78 -10.09 -63.08
CA ALA A 10 6.45 -9.64 -62.67
C ALA A 10 5.76 -10.52 -61.60
N LEU A 11 6.35 -11.64 -61.18
CA LEU A 11 5.74 -12.59 -60.23
C LEU A 11 6.34 -12.57 -58.81
N ALA A 12 7.33 -11.69 -58.55
CA ALA A 12 7.96 -11.60 -57.22
C ALA A 12 7.33 -10.52 -56.30
N ALA A 13 6.28 -9.82 -56.74
CA ALA A 13 5.73 -8.65 -56.04
C ALA A 13 4.61 -8.96 -55.02
N SER A 14 4.32 -10.22 -54.71
CA SER A 14 3.14 -10.59 -53.88
C SER A 14 3.46 -11.16 -52.49
N ALA A 15 4.71 -11.14 -52.04
CA ALA A 15 5.12 -11.82 -50.80
C ALA A 15 5.35 -10.89 -49.58
N SER A 16 4.87 -9.65 -49.60
CA SER A 16 5.06 -8.72 -48.46
C SER A 16 3.85 -8.60 -47.51
N ALA A 17 2.84 -9.47 -47.63
CA ALA A 17 1.57 -9.32 -46.90
C ALA A 17 1.53 -9.97 -45.50
N PHE A 18 2.61 -10.60 -45.04
CA PHE A 18 2.69 -11.18 -43.69
C PHE A 18 3.99 -10.77 -42.99
N THR A 19 4.12 -9.49 -42.68
CA THR A 19 5.04 -9.08 -41.60
C THR A 19 4.21 -8.89 -40.34
N SER A 20 4.60 -9.54 -39.25
CA SER A 20 3.98 -9.31 -37.94
C SER A 20 4.14 -7.83 -37.61
N THR A 21 3.05 -7.10 -37.46
CA THR A 21 3.08 -5.78 -36.83
C THR A 21 3.64 -5.97 -35.43
N GLN A 22 4.90 -5.61 -35.21
CA GLN A 22 5.43 -5.52 -33.86
C GLN A 22 4.62 -4.44 -33.16
N VAL A 23 3.69 -4.89 -32.32
CA VAL A 23 3.07 -4.02 -31.32
C VAL A 23 4.24 -3.38 -30.58
N PRO A 24 4.34 -2.04 -30.52
CA PRO A 24 5.42 -1.42 -29.77
C PRO A 24 5.37 -2.00 -28.35
N SER A 25 6.41 -2.74 -27.97
CA SER A 25 6.57 -3.18 -26.60
C SER A 25 6.51 -1.92 -25.77
N ARG A 26 5.51 -1.82 -24.90
CA ARG A 26 5.34 -0.71 -23.97
C ARG A 26 6.71 -0.40 -23.39
N VAL A 27 7.28 0.73 -23.78
CA VAL A 27 8.56 1.20 -23.27
C VAL A 27 8.38 1.21 -21.75
N ALA A 28 9.17 0.39 -21.05
CA ALA A 28 9.30 0.52 -19.61
C ALA A 28 9.78 1.96 -19.40
N THR A 29 8.88 2.80 -18.91
CA THR A 29 9.22 4.16 -18.49
C THR A 29 10.46 4.08 -17.63
N ALA A 30 11.49 4.82 -18.01
CA ALA A 30 12.75 4.88 -17.30
C ALA A 30 12.47 4.98 -15.80
N VAL A 31 13.02 4.02 -15.09
CA VAL A 31 12.92 3.89 -13.65
C VAL A 31 13.52 5.15 -13.01
N PRO A 32 12.76 5.90 -12.18
CA PRO A 32 13.28 7.13 -11.58
C PRO A 32 14.30 6.80 -10.48
N ALA A 33 15.46 7.46 -10.55
CA ALA A 33 16.58 7.31 -9.62
C ALA A 33 16.21 7.63 -8.15
N ALA A 34 15.12 8.35 -7.90
CA ALA A 34 14.66 8.69 -6.56
C ALA A 34 14.11 7.48 -5.77
N MET A 35 13.71 6.40 -6.46
CA MET A 35 13.22 5.16 -5.85
C MET A 35 14.33 4.13 -5.58
N ASP A 36 15.55 4.38 -6.04
CA ASP A 36 16.71 3.50 -5.83
C ASP A 36 17.26 3.58 -4.41
N ASP A 37 17.20 4.76 -3.80
CA ASP A 37 17.71 4.99 -2.45
C ASP A 37 16.73 4.54 -1.34
N MET A 38 15.46 4.26 -1.69
CA MET A 38 14.41 3.96 -0.72
C MET A 38 14.03 2.47 -0.71
N VAL A 39 13.90 1.92 0.50
CA VAL A 39 13.54 0.51 0.74
C VAL A 39 12.08 0.23 0.31
N GLY A 40 11.80 -0.97 -0.23
CA GLY A 40 10.43 -1.41 -0.55
C GLY A 40 10.03 -1.33 -2.03
N SER A 41 11.00 -1.20 -2.93
CA SER A 41 10.88 -1.40 -4.38
C SER A 41 10.91 -2.90 -4.74
N VAL A 42 10.19 -3.74 -3.99
CA VAL A 42 10.16 -5.20 -4.17
C VAL A 42 8.73 -5.71 -4.32
N ASP A 43 8.55 -6.72 -5.16
CA ASP A 43 7.30 -7.46 -5.34
C ASP A 43 7.13 -8.57 -4.28
N PHE A 44 5.99 -9.27 -4.26
CA PHE A 44 5.72 -10.43 -3.41
C PHE A 44 6.78 -11.54 -3.54
N ARG A 45 7.52 -11.56 -4.65
CA ARG A 45 8.58 -12.53 -4.96
C ARG A 45 9.97 -12.08 -4.49
N GLY A 46 10.11 -10.88 -3.92
CA GLY A 46 11.39 -10.27 -3.61
C GLY A 46 12.19 -9.83 -4.85
N MET A 47 11.53 -9.74 -6.01
CA MET A 47 12.11 -9.18 -7.23
C MET A 47 11.92 -7.66 -7.22
N GLU A 48 12.86 -6.92 -7.79
CA GLU A 48 12.77 -5.47 -7.90
C GLU A 48 11.53 -5.06 -8.70
N PHE A 49 10.65 -4.29 -8.07
CA PHE A 49 9.41 -3.78 -8.64
C PHE A 49 9.21 -2.33 -8.21
N LYS A 50 9.56 -1.42 -9.11
CA LYS A 50 9.42 0.02 -8.91
C LYS A 50 8.08 0.49 -9.46
N TRP A 51 7.09 0.44 -8.58
CA TRP A 51 5.73 0.86 -8.88
C TRP A 51 5.59 2.38 -8.78
N ASP A 52 5.66 3.07 -9.91
CA ASP A 52 5.27 4.49 -10.02
C ASP A 52 4.66 4.78 -11.42
N PRO A 53 3.41 4.36 -11.67
CA PRO A 53 2.77 4.58 -12.97
C PRO A 53 2.43 6.05 -13.25
N LEU A 54 2.37 6.89 -12.20
CA LEU A 54 1.97 8.30 -12.29
C LEU A 54 3.16 9.27 -12.15
N LYS A 55 4.39 8.76 -12.04
CA LYS A 55 5.61 9.57 -11.89
C LYS A 55 5.50 10.58 -10.73
N LEU A 56 4.86 10.17 -9.63
CA LEU A 56 4.71 11.02 -8.45
C LEU A 56 6.06 11.29 -7.80
N SER A 57 6.99 10.34 -7.92
CA SER A 57 8.37 10.51 -7.45
C SER A 57 9.16 11.57 -8.22
N GLU A 58 8.85 11.78 -9.49
CA GLU A 58 9.50 12.80 -10.33
C GLU A 58 8.83 14.17 -10.18
N THR A 59 7.50 14.18 -10.13
CA THR A 59 6.71 15.42 -10.15
C THR A 59 6.73 16.13 -8.79
N TYR A 60 6.83 15.36 -7.70
CA TYR A 60 6.76 15.83 -6.33
C TYR A 60 7.95 15.32 -5.50
N GLU A 61 9.16 15.42 -6.06
CA GLU A 61 10.41 14.93 -5.44
C GLU A 61 10.62 15.41 -3.98
N PRO A 62 10.39 16.69 -3.62
CA PRO A 62 10.52 17.16 -2.23
C PRO A 62 9.54 16.50 -1.24
N PHE A 63 8.44 15.91 -1.74
CA PHE A 63 7.41 15.27 -0.91
C PHE A 63 7.63 13.75 -0.76
N LEU A 64 8.69 13.18 -1.34
CA LEU A 64 8.99 11.75 -1.21
C LEU A 64 9.13 11.26 0.26
N PRO A 65 9.82 11.98 1.16
CA PRO A 65 9.88 11.59 2.57
C PRO A 65 8.50 11.60 3.24
N TRP A 66 7.63 12.54 2.83
CA TRP A 66 6.25 12.62 3.30
C TRP A 66 5.39 11.46 2.79
N PHE A 67 5.55 11.08 1.52
CA PHE A 67 4.86 9.90 0.97
C PHE A 67 5.27 8.61 1.67
N ARG A 68 6.54 8.50 2.08
CA ARG A 68 6.99 7.34 2.87
C ARG A 68 6.40 7.32 4.27
N GLU A 69 6.40 8.46 4.96
CA GLU A 69 5.78 8.58 6.28
C GLU A 69 4.28 8.25 6.22
N SER A 70 3.59 8.76 5.21
CA SER A 70 2.16 8.49 5.03
C SER A 70 1.90 7.02 4.71
N GLU A 71 2.70 6.39 3.85
CA GLU A 71 2.61 4.95 3.56
C GLU A 71 2.74 4.10 4.83
N LEU A 72 3.77 4.38 5.65
CA LEU A 72 3.99 3.64 6.90
C LEU A 72 2.87 3.88 7.91
N ARG A 73 2.35 5.10 8.03
CA ARG A 73 1.21 5.42 8.91
C ARG A 73 -0.04 4.65 8.49
N HIS A 74 -0.39 4.67 7.20
CA HIS A 74 -1.54 3.93 6.71
C HIS A 74 -1.35 2.42 6.86
N GLY A 75 -0.13 1.91 6.63
CA GLY A 75 0.17 0.49 6.73
C GLY A 75 0.04 -0.03 8.15
N ARG A 76 0.59 0.70 9.13
CA ARG A 76 0.45 0.36 10.57
C ARG A 76 -1.00 0.41 11.04
N THR A 77 -1.75 1.44 10.65
CA THR A 77 -3.18 1.55 10.98
C THR A 77 -3.97 0.40 10.36
N ALA A 78 -3.70 0.05 9.09
CA ALA A 78 -4.37 -1.05 8.41
C ALA A 78 -4.05 -2.41 9.06
N MET A 79 -2.79 -2.67 9.42
CA MET A 79 -2.41 -3.92 10.11
C MET A 79 -3.16 -4.10 11.43
N LEU A 80 -3.26 -3.04 12.24
CA LEU A 80 -4.04 -3.06 13.49
C LEU A 80 -5.53 -3.19 13.23
N ALA A 81 -6.05 -2.55 12.18
CA ALA A 81 -7.45 -2.63 11.81
C ALA A 81 -7.86 -4.06 11.39
N VAL A 82 -7.08 -4.75 10.53
CA VAL A 82 -7.38 -6.14 10.13
C VAL A 82 -7.45 -7.05 11.36
N LEU A 83 -6.45 -6.95 12.25
CA LEU A 83 -6.42 -7.74 13.48
C LEU A 83 -7.64 -7.41 14.38
N GLY A 84 -7.97 -6.12 14.52
CA GLY A 84 -9.10 -5.66 15.30
C GLY A 84 -10.45 -6.14 14.78
N PHE A 85 -10.69 -6.04 13.46
CA PHE A 85 -11.92 -6.51 12.82
C PHE A 85 -12.13 -8.00 13.05
N ILE A 86 -11.11 -8.83 12.81
CA ILE A 86 -11.22 -10.27 12.97
C ILE A 86 -11.33 -10.67 14.46
N ALA A 87 -10.51 -10.07 15.34
CA ALA A 87 -10.50 -10.45 16.75
C ALA A 87 -11.81 -10.09 17.47
N THR A 88 -12.46 -8.99 17.09
CA THR A 88 -13.70 -8.51 17.73
C THR A 88 -14.94 -9.36 17.40
N ASP A 89 -14.86 -10.19 16.35
CA ASP A 89 -15.86 -11.22 16.05
C ASP A 89 -15.80 -12.38 17.07
N PHE A 90 -14.64 -12.65 17.66
CA PHE A 90 -14.44 -13.78 18.58
C PHE A 90 -14.39 -13.37 20.06
N VAL A 91 -13.70 -12.27 20.38
CA VAL A 91 -13.43 -11.84 21.76
C VAL A 91 -13.81 -10.39 21.94
N ARG A 92 -14.56 -10.10 23.00
CA ARG A 92 -14.93 -8.73 23.38
C ARG A 92 -14.52 -8.40 24.79
N LEU A 93 -14.27 -7.12 25.01
CA LEU A 93 -13.91 -6.61 26.32
C LEU A 93 -15.10 -6.79 27.29
N PRO A 94 -14.84 -7.17 28.55
CA PRO A 94 -15.89 -7.31 29.54
C PRO A 94 -16.50 -5.92 29.84
N GLY A 95 -17.79 -5.77 29.55
CA GLY A 95 -18.57 -4.57 29.82
C GLY A 95 -19.88 -4.57 29.04
N GLU A 96 -20.97 -4.10 29.63
CA GLU A 96 -22.30 -4.12 29.00
C GLU A 96 -22.32 -3.36 27.66
N LEU A 97 -21.55 -2.28 27.57
CA LEU A 97 -21.44 -1.48 26.35
C LEU A 97 -20.79 -2.24 25.19
N TYR A 98 -19.89 -3.18 25.48
CA TYR A 98 -19.09 -3.93 24.52
C TYR A 98 -19.56 -5.37 24.32
N SER A 99 -20.65 -5.78 24.98
CA SER A 99 -21.19 -7.13 24.89
C SER A 99 -21.70 -7.47 23.49
N PHE A 100 -21.79 -8.76 23.17
CA PHE A 100 -22.39 -9.25 21.91
C PHE A 100 -23.87 -8.84 21.76
N ALA A 101 -24.57 -8.60 22.88
CA ALA A 101 -25.95 -8.16 22.88
C ALA A 101 -26.11 -6.68 22.47
N SER A 102 -25.14 -5.82 22.82
CA SER A 102 -25.21 -4.38 22.53
C SER A 102 -24.70 -4.01 21.13
N ILE A 103 -23.86 -4.85 20.53
CA ILE A 103 -23.28 -4.63 19.20
C ILE A 103 -23.33 -5.96 18.43
N PRO A 104 -24.40 -6.27 17.67
CA PRO A 104 -24.51 -7.56 17.01
C PRO A 104 -23.50 -7.74 15.86
N LYS A 105 -23.13 -6.65 15.17
CA LYS A 105 -22.16 -6.65 14.06
C LYS A 105 -20.98 -5.73 14.34
N THR A 106 -19.79 -6.14 13.95
CA THR A 106 -18.55 -5.37 14.11
C THR A 106 -18.50 -4.13 13.23
N THR A 107 -19.23 -4.10 12.11
CA THR A 107 -19.38 -2.91 11.24
C THR A 107 -20.16 -1.78 11.89
N ASP A 108 -21.21 -2.12 12.62
CA ASP A 108 -22.12 -1.15 13.22
C ASP A 108 -21.59 -0.62 14.56
N ALA A 109 -20.50 -1.23 15.05
CA ALA A 109 -19.84 -0.88 16.29
C ALA A 109 -19.38 0.59 16.33
N HIS A 110 -18.99 1.15 15.19
CA HIS A 110 -18.52 2.53 15.11
C HIS A 110 -19.62 3.51 15.56
N ASP A 111 -20.79 3.47 14.92
CA ASP A 111 -21.87 4.43 15.17
C ASP A 111 -22.45 4.27 16.57
N ILE A 112 -22.65 3.03 17.02
CA ILE A 112 -23.14 2.72 18.37
C ILE A 112 -22.17 3.24 19.45
N LEU A 113 -20.86 3.14 19.23
CA LEU A 113 -19.84 3.60 20.18
C LEU A 113 -19.55 5.10 20.09
N VAL A 114 -19.93 5.76 19.00
CA VAL A 114 -19.92 7.23 18.90
C VAL A 114 -21.02 7.82 19.78
N GLU A 115 -22.24 7.29 19.69
CA GLU A 115 -23.36 7.75 20.53
C GLU A 115 -23.10 7.57 22.03
N LYS A 116 -22.40 6.48 22.39
CA LYS A 116 -22.06 6.16 23.79
C LYS A 116 -20.88 6.97 24.33
N GLY A 117 -20.06 7.58 23.47
CA GLY A 117 -18.90 8.40 23.86
C GLY A 117 -17.49 7.78 23.82
N PRO A 118 -17.27 6.44 23.90
CA PRO A 118 -15.91 5.86 23.84
C PRO A 118 -15.11 6.26 22.59
N MET A 119 -15.77 6.40 21.44
CA MET A 119 -15.09 6.77 20.20
C MET A 119 -14.54 8.20 20.25
N VAL A 120 -15.26 9.13 20.89
CA VAL A 120 -14.82 10.53 21.06
C VAL A 120 -13.60 10.61 21.98
N GLN A 121 -13.57 9.79 23.04
CA GLN A 121 -12.41 9.70 23.92
C GLN A 121 -11.18 9.15 23.18
N LEU A 122 -11.35 8.12 22.34
CA LEU A 122 -10.28 7.57 21.52
C LEU A 122 -9.75 8.61 20.52
N LEU A 123 -10.65 9.32 19.84
CA LEU A 123 -10.30 10.40 18.92
C LEU A 123 -9.53 11.52 19.61
N LEU A 124 -9.89 11.88 20.84
CA LEU A 124 -9.18 12.90 21.61
C LEU A 124 -7.72 12.47 21.87
N TRP A 125 -7.49 11.24 22.32
CA TRP A 125 -6.13 10.76 22.61
C TRP A 125 -5.28 10.59 21.34
N ILE A 126 -5.86 10.05 20.26
CA ILE A 126 -5.17 9.91 18.97
C ILE A 126 -4.87 11.29 18.38
N GLY A 127 -5.84 12.21 18.42
CA GLY A 127 -5.67 13.58 17.94
C GLY A 127 -4.62 14.36 18.76
N LEU A 128 -4.60 14.18 20.07
CA LEU A 128 -3.57 14.77 20.93
C LEU A 128 -2.17 14.22 20.60
N PHE A 129 -2.06 12.90 20.40
CA PHE A 129 -0.81 12.28 19.99
C PHE A 129 -0.33 12.79 18.62
N ASP A 130 -1.24 12.94 17.66
CA ASP A 130 -0.89 13.44 16.33
C ASP A 130 -0.48 14.92 16.34
N LEU A 131 -1.12 15.76 17.17
CA LEU A 131 -0.76 17.17 17.29
C LEU A 131 0.56 17.39 18.03
N ILE A 132 0.82 16.63 19.10
CA ILE A 132 2.00 16.85 19.95
C ILE A 132 3.24 16.12 19.42
N ILE A 133 3.09 14.91 18.87
CA ILE A 133 4.22 14.05 18.51
C ILE A 133 4.36 13.94 16.99
N THR A 134 3.29 13.56 16.29
CA THR A 134 3.37 13.29 14.84
C THR A 134 3.61 14.56 14.03
N ALA A 135 2.95 15.67 14.33
CA ALA A 135 3.12 16.94 13.61
C ALA A 135 4.57 17.49 13.65
N PRO A 136 5.23 17.63 14.81
CA PRO A 136 6.64 18.04 14.83
C PRO A 136 7.57 16.96 14.25
N ALA A 137 7.26 15.67 14.40
CA ALA A 137 8.04 14.60 13.80
C ALA A 137 8.02 14.65 12.27
N CYS A 138 6.87 14.91 11.66
CA CYS A 138 6.76 15.10 10.21
C CYS A 138 7.52 16.35 9.75
N ALA A 139 7.41 17.45 10.49
CA ALA A 139 8.17 18.67 10.20
C ALA A 139 9.70 18.43 10.27
N ALA A 140 10.17 17.66 11.25
CA ALA A 140 11.58 17.25 11.36
C ALA A 140 12.03 16.33 10.22
N THR A 141 11.12 15.49 9.70
CA THR A 141 11.40 14.59 8.55
C THR A 141 11.56 15.39 7.27
N MET A 142 10.72 16.40 7.06
CA MET A 142 10.84 17.32 5.92
C MET A 142 12.10 18.17 5.98
N LYS A 143 12.64 18.41 7.18
CA LYS A 143 13.94 19.08 7.40
C LYS A 143 15.14 18.14 7.28
N GLY A 144 14.92 16.83 7.14
CA GLY A 144 15.99 15.83 7.05
C GLY A 144 16.65 15.46 8.38
N GLU A 145 16.09 15.90 9.52
CA GLU A 145 16.63 15.61 10.87
C GLU A 145 16.25 14.20 11.36
N ARG A 146 15.29 13.53 10.70
CA ARG A 146 14.73 12.24 11.11
C ARG A 146 14.45 11.36 9.89
N GLU A 147 14.74 10.06 10.00
CA GLU A 147 14.30 9.09 8.99
C GLU A 147 12.77 8.95 8.99
N PRO A 148 12.13 8.85 7.81
CA PRO A 148 10.68 8.63 7.72
C PRO A 148 10.25 7.37 8.49
N GLY A 149 9.25 7.52 9.36
CA GLY A 149 8.62 6.45 10.13
C GLY A 149 9.31 6.09 11.45
N ASP A 150 10.41 6.77 11.82
CA ASP A 150 11.13 6.53 13.08
C ASP A 150 10.51 7.29 14.26
N PHE A 151 9.74 6.58 15.10
CA PHE A 151 9.16 7.12 16.35
C PHE A 151 9.96 6.71 17.60
N GLY A 152 11.21 6.27 17.46
CA GLY A 152 12.07 5.91 18.59
C GLY A 152 11.74 4.56 19.25
N TRP A 153 10.93 3.72 18.61
CA TRP A 153 10.58 2.38 19.08
C TRP A 153 11.66 1.34 18.73
N THR A 154 12.87 1.51 19.27
CA THR A 154 14.07 0.73 18.89
C THR A 154 14.36 -0.49 19.78
N ARG A 155 13.45 -0.86 20.71
CA ARG A 155 13.69 -1.91 21.71
C ARG A 155 14.07 -3.28 21.12
N PHE A 156 13.61 -3.59 19.91
CA PHE A 156 13.89 -4.86 19.22
C PHE A 156 14.59 -4.67 17.85
N LYS A 157 15.26 -3.52 17.66
CA LYS A 157 15.99 -3.22 16.43
C LYS A 157 17.23 -4.11 16.32
N PRO A 158 17.39 -4.91 15.25
CA PRO A 158 18.65 -5.58 14.96
C PRO A 158 19.76 -4.56 14.77
N LYS A 159 20.97 -4.88 15.22
CA LYS A 159 22.15 -4.01 15.05
C LYS A 159 22.75 -4.07 13.65
N ASP A 160 22.31 -5.01 12.81
CA ASP A 160 22.81 -5.21 11.45
C ASP A 160 21.92 -4.52 10.41
N ASP A 161 22.52 -3.66 9.58
CA ASP A 161 21.81 -2.79 8.63
C ASP A 161 21.08 -3.58 7.53
N ALA A 162 21.66 -4.70 7.07
CA ALA A 162 21.02 -5.56 6.08
C ALA A 162 19.77 -6.23 6.65
N SER A 163 19.86 -6.75 7.88
CA SER A 163 18.71 -7.31 8.58
C SER A 163 17.65 -6.27 8.91
N TYR A 164 18.04 -5.01 9.11
CA TYR A 164 17.12 -3.90 9.36
C TYR A 164 16.31 -3.53 8.11
N LYS A 165 16.96 -3.39 6.95
CA LYS A 165 16.28 -3.16 5.67
C LYS A 165 15.27 -4.26 5.35
N LYS A 166 15.64 -5.53 5.57
CA LYS A 166 14.73 -6.66 5.40
C LYS A 166 13.49 -6.58 6.31
N LYS A 167 13.65 -6.10 7.55
CA LYS A 167 12.51 -5.88 8.45
C LYS A 167 11.61 -4.73 7.97
N GLN A 168 12.19 -3.64 7.49
CA GLN A 168 11.44 -2.53 6.89
C GLN A 168 10.65 -2.99 5.66
N GLU A 169 11.25 -3.82 4.79
CA GLU A 169 10.54 -4.42 3.66
C GLU A 169 9.38 -5.30 4.12
N SER A 170 9.59 -6.15 5.12
CA SER A 170 8.52 -7.00 5.66
C SER A 170 7.37 -6.19 6.26
N GLU A 171 7.68 -5.06 6.91
CA GLU A 171 6.66 -4.14 7.44
C GLU A 171 5.85 -3.51 6.30
N LEU A 172 6.53 -3.03 5.25
CA LEU A 172 5.89 -2.43 4.08
C LEU A 172 5.01 -3.41 3.33
N MET A 173 5.49 -4.63 3.08
CA MET A 173 4.71 -5.65 2.37
C MET A 173 3.46 -6.07 3.15
N ASN A 174 3.59 -6.27 4.47
CA ASN A 174 2.43 -6.57 5.32
C ASN A 174 1.47 -5.37 5.43
N GLY A 175 2.00 -4.15 5.50
CA GLY A 175 1.20 -2.92 5.53
C GLY A 175 0.39 -2.73 4.24
N ARG A 176 1.01 -2.88 3.07
CA ARG A 176 0.36 -2.77 1.76
C ARG A 176 -0.73 -3.84 1.58
N LEU A 177 -0.45 -5.08 1.99
CA LEU A 177 -1.44 -6.16 1.98
C LEU A 177 -2.62 -5.84 2.93
N ALA A 178 -2.33 -5.36 4.14
CA ALA A 178 -3.35 -5.03 5.12
C ALA A 178 -4.27 -3.90 4.63
N MET A 179 -3.75 -2.87 3.95
CA MET A 179 -4.59 -1.80 3.38
C MET A 179 -5.65 -2.35 2.42
N MET A 180 -5.27 -3.31 1.56
CA MET A 180 -6.20 -3.98 0.66
C MET A 180 -7.17 -4.89 1.41
N ALA A 181 -6.70 -5.58 2.44
CA ALA A 181 -7.51 -6.49 3.25
C ALA A 181 -8.63 -5.78 4.01
N VAL A 182 -8.35 -4.62 4.65
CA VAL A 182 -9.39 -3.84 5.35
C VAL A 182 -10.48 -3.40 4.38
N GLY A 183 -10.12 -2.93 3.19
CA GLY A 183 -11.09 -2.53 2.17
C GLY A 183 -12.00 -3.69 1.73
N GLY A 184 -11.43 -4.88 1.58
CA GLY A 184 -12.18 -6.10 1.27
C GLY A 184 -13.13 -6.51 2.40
N ILE A 185 -12.62 -6.61 3.63
CA ILE A 185 -13.38 -7.04 4.82
C ILE A 185 -14.54 -6.08 5.08
N ALA A 186 -14.29 -4.76 5.05
CA ALA A 186 -15.33 -3.76 5.30
C ALA A 186 -16.45 -3.84 4.25
N THR A 187 -16.09 -3.97 2.97
CA THR A 187 -17.09 -4.04 1.88
C THR A 187 -17.90 -5.33 1.94
N GLN A 188 -17.23 -6.47 2.15
CA GLN A 188 -17.90 -7.78 2.25
C GLN A 188 -18.80 -7.87 3.48
N SER A 189 -18.37 -7.32 4.62
CA SER A 189 -19.19 -7.32 5.83
C SER A 189 -20.46 -6.48 5.69
N ILE A 190 -20.44 -5.41 4.89
CA ILE A 190 -21.64 -4.60 4.60
C ILE A 190 -22.58 -5.34 3.63
N ILE A 191 -22.02 -5.96 2.58
CA ILE A 191 -22.83 -6.64 1.55
C ILE A 191 -23.46 -7.94 2.09
N ASN A 192 -22.67 -8.79 2.74
CA ASN A 192 -23.11 -10.12 3.19
C ASN A 192 -23.73 -10.07 4.59
N GLY A 193 -23.32 -9.12 5.43
CA GLY A 193 -23.85 -8.99 6.79
C GLY A 193 -23.47 -10.13 7.74
N HIS A 194 -22.55 -11.00 7.34
CA HIS A 194 -22.00 -12.10 8.14
C HIS A 194 -20.65 -11.72 8.75
N GLY A 195 -20.33 -12.27 9.94
CA GLY A 195 -18.99 -12.18 10.52
C GLY A 195 -18.00 -13.09 9.80
N PHE A 196 -16.76 -13.19 10.28
CA PHE A 196 -15.73 -14.05 9.68
C PHE A 196 -16.25 -15.47 9.34
N PRO A 197 -16.10 -16.00 8.09
CA PRO A 197 -15.25 -15.55 6.98
C PRO A 197 -15.86 -14.52 6.00
N TYR A 198 -16.87 -13.76 6.42
CA TYR A 198 -17.54 -12.71 5.62
C TYR A 198 -18.18 -13.21 4.31
N ILE A 199 -18.57 -14.48 4.28
CA ILE A 199 -19.33 -15.14 3.20
C ILE A 199 -20.82 -15.09 3.52
#